data_AF-A0A2S5ZZP0-F1
#
_entry.id   AF-A0A2S5ZZP0-F1
#
_cell.length_a   1.000
_cell.length_b   1.000
_cell.length_c   1.000
_cell.angle_alpha   90.00
_cell.angle_beta   90.00
_cell.angle_gamma   90.00
#
_symmetry.space_group_name_H-M   'P 1'
#
loop_
_entity.id
_entity.type
_entity.pdbx_description
1 polymer ?
#
loop_
_entity_poly.entity_id
_entity_poly.type
_entity_poly.pdbx_seq_one_letter_code
_entity_poly.pdbx_strand_id
1 'polypeptide(L)'
;MSGSNRHREEIATLLRRAACHYGHALRDEEAGWSLERAAREHNVLTSRIGDLRRAVRSVLDGEVSRVATWADHEDAVLRALLHFRGEMSEGLRQHVDTRLIQLRAEFKLTTKVEPLRCPYGFANQSKPAPSRKCEPEPACTQCGLAHAGECW
;
A
#
# COMPACT_ATOMS: atom_id res chain seq x y z
N MET A 1 12.04 27.70 1.64
CA MET A 1 12.99 26.58 1.83
C MET A 1 12.15 25.38 2.20
N SER A 2 11.82 24.50 1.25
CA SER A 2 11.13 23.24 1.57
C SER A 2 12.14 22.35 2.27
N GLY A 3 12.01 22.19 3.58
CA GLY A 3 12.83 21.27 4.35
C GLY A 3 12.56 19.87 3.84
N SER A 4 13.58 19.24 3.27
CA SER A 4 13.46 17.87 2.76
C SER A 4 12.94 16.96 3.88
N ASN A 5 11.81 16.30 3.66
CA ASN A 5 11.27 15.37 4.64
C ASN A 5 12.32 14.29 4.93
N ARG A 6 12.83 14.23 6.16
CA ARG A 6 13.86 13.27 6.59
C ARG A 6 13.47 11.81 6.37
N HIS A 7 12.18 11.52 6.20
CA HIS A 7 11.66 10.18 5.94
C HIS A 7 11.27 9.95 4.48
N ARG A 8 11.54 10.89 3.56
CA ARG A 8 11.08 10.85 2.17
C ARG A 8 11.37 9.54 1.47
N GLU A 9 12.61 9.08 1.53
CA GLU A 9 13.05 7.85 0.83
C GLU A 9 12.39 6.59 1.42
N GLU A 10 12.27 6.55 2.74
CA GLU A 10 11.61 5.44 3.45
C GLU A 10 10.12 5.38 3.10
N ILE A 11 9.43 6.53 3.16
CA ILE A 11 8.02 6.66 2.77
C ILE A 11 7.81 6.24 1.31
N ALA A 12 8.64 6.73 0.38
CA ALA A 12 8.55 6.37 -1.03
C ALA A 12 8.73 4.85 -1.23
N THR A 13 9.67 4.24 -0.52
CA THR A 13 9.94 2.80 -0.60
C THR A 13 8.77 1.96 -0.10
N LEU A 14 8.14 2.35 1.00
CA LEU A 14 6.95 1.68 1.52
C LEU A 14 5.73 1.89 0.61
N LEU A 15 5.51 3.11 0.12
CA LEU A 15 4.39 3.41 -0.80
C LEU A 15 4.51 2.66 -2.13
N ARG A 16 5.72 2.49 -2.68
CA ARG A 16 5.96 1.68 -3.88
C ARG A 16 5.51 0.22 -3.71
N ARG A 17 5.45 -0.28 -2.49
CA ARG A 17 4.98 -1.64 -2.17
C ARG A 17 3.51 -1.69 -1.80
N ALA A 18 2.89 -0.54 -1.48
CA ALA A 18 1.49 -0.48 -1.12
C ALA A 18 0.60 -0.86 -2.31
N ALA A 19 -0.30 -1.81 -2.09
CA ALA A 19 -1.37 -2.16 -3.03
C ALA A 19 -2.58 -1.24 -2.79
N CYS A 20 -2.42 0.05 -3.13
CA CYS A 20 -3.49 1.06 -3.02
C CYS A 20 -3.34 2.14 -4.09
N HIS A 21 -4.37 2.98 -4.25
CA HIS A 21 -4.38 4.09 -5.23
C HIS A 21 -3.13 4.99 -5.15
N TYR A 22 -2.66 5.30 -3.94
CA TYR A 22 -1.48 6.16 -3.73
C TYR A 22 -0.18 5.46 -4.14
N GLY A 23 -0.05 4.16 -3.87
CA GLY A 23 1.07 3.36 -4.34
C GLY A 23 1.10 3.21 -5.86
N HIS A 24 -0.06 3.02 -6.49
CA HIS A 24 -0.16 3.02 -7.96
C HIS A 24 0.18 4.38 -8.56
N ALA A 25 -0.36 5.47 -8.00
CA ALA A 25 -0.08 6.82 -8.49
C ALA A 25 1.42 7.16 -8.45
N LEU A 26 2.13 6.74 -7.40
CA LEU A 26 3.59 6.89 -7.31
C LEU A 26 4.31 6.07 -8.38
N ARG A 27 4.00 4.78 -8.51
CA ARG A 27 4.65 3.89 -9.50
C ARG A 27 4.42 4.37 -10.93
N ASP A 28 3.22 4.81 -11.26
CA ASP A 28 2.89 5.33 -12.59
C ASP A 28 3.66 6.62 -12.89
N GLU A 29 3.78 7.50 -11.89
CA GLU A 29 4.55 8.74 -12.01
C GLU A 29 6.05 8.46 -12.22
N GLU A 30 6.63 7.57 -11.42
CA GLU A 30 8.03 7.13 -11.56
C GLU A 30 8.30 6.41 -12.89
N ALA A 31 7.30 5.69 -13.42
CA ALA A 31 7.36 5.07 -14.75
C ALA A 31 7.16 6.06 -15.91
N GLY A 32 7.00 7.36 -15.63
CA GLY A 32 6.82 8.41 -16.64
C GLY A 32 5.45 8.41 -17.31
N TRP A 33 4.43 7.82 -16.69
CA TRP A 33 3.10 7.79 -17.29
C TRP A 33 2.43 9.17 -17.21
N SER A 34 1.77 9.57 -18.30
CA SER A 34 0.89 10.74 -18.29
C SER A 34 -0.34 10.47 -17.41
N LEU A 35 -1.02 11.55 -17.01
CA LEU A 35 -2.25 11.44 -16.23
C LEU A 35 -3.33 10.69 -17.00
N GLU A 36 -3.44 10.91 -18.32
CA GLU A 36 -4.42 10.28 -19.21
C GLU A 36 -4.18 8.78 -19.36
N ARG A 37 -2.91 8.37 -19.41
CA ARG A 37 -2.54 6.95 -19.47
C ARG A 37 -2.95 6.26 -18.16
N ALA A 38 -2.54 6.80 -17.02
CA ALA A 38 -2.85 6.23 -15.71
C ALA A 38 -4.37 6.20 -15.45
N ALA A 39 -5.08 7.27 -15.82
CA ALA A 39 -6.54 7.36 -15.70
C ALA A 39 -7.25 6.24 -16.46
N ARG A 40 -6.81 5.96 -17.69
CA ARG A 40 -7.34 4.89 -18.53
C ARG A 40 -7.05 3.51 -17.95
N GLU A 41 -5.81 3.27 -17.51
CA GLU A 41 -5.39 1.98 -16.93
C GLU A 41 -6.20 1.64 -15.68
N HIS A 42 -6.34 2.61 -14.78
CA HIS A 42 -7.04 2.42 -13.50
C HIS A 42 -8.56 2.66 -13.60
N ASN A 43 -9.07 2.97 -14.80
CA ASN A 43 -10.48 3.30 -15.05
C ASN A 43 -11.03 4.37 -14.07
N VAL A 44 -10.30 5.48 -13.93
CA VAL A 44 -10.67 6.63 -13.08
C VAL A 44 -10.52 7.95 -13.85
N LEU A 45 -11.03 9.04 -13.29
CA LEU A 45 -10.89 10.37 -13.87
C LEU A 45 -9.42 10.84 -13.85
N THR A 46 -9.00 11.57 -14.89
CA THR A 46 -7.67 12.21 -14.96
C THR A 46 -7.41 13.15 -13.79
N SER A 47 -8.41 13.93 -13.37
CA SER A 47 -8.33 14.79 -12.19
C SER A 47 -8.03 13.99 -10.92
N ARG A 48 -8.63 12.80 -10.79
CA ARG A 48 -8.40 11.91 -9.65
C ARG A 48 -6.95 11.43 -9.58
N ILE A 49 -6.34 11.08 -10.71
CA ILE A 49 -4.90 10.75 -10.76
C ILE A 49 -4.06 11.96 -10.33
N GLY A 50 -4.41 13.16 -10.81
CA GLY A 50 -3.76 14.41 -10.40
C GLY A 50 -3.79 14.62 -8.89
N ASP A 51 -4.94 14.45 -8.26
CA ASP A 51 -5.10 14.58 -6.80
C ASP A 51 -4.29 13.54 -6.03
N LEU A 52 -4.28 12.28 -6.50
CA LEU A 52 -3.51 11.20 -5.88
C LEU A 52 -2.01 11.47 -5.93
N ARG A 53 -1.49 11.89 -7.09
CA ARG A 53 -0.07 12.25 -7.25
C ARG A 53 0.31 13.45 -6.37
N ARG A 54 -0.54 14.49 -6.35
CA ARG A 54 -0.32 15.64 -5.46
C ARG A 54 -0.27 15.22 -4.00
N ALA A 55 -1.22 14.41 -3.54
CA ALA A 55 -1.24 13.93 -2.16
C ALA A 55 0.03 13.16 -1.78
N VAL A 56 0.51 12.27 -2.66
CA VAL A 56 1.77 11.55 -2.44
C VAL A 56 2.94 12.51 -2.37
N ARG A 57 3.06 13.45 -3.31
CA ARG A 57 4.16 14.43 -3.32
C ARG A 57 4.16 15.32 -2.08
N SER A 58 3.00 15.82 -1.67
CA SER A 58 2.88 16.62 -0.44
C SER A 58 3.38 15.86 0.79
N VAL A 59 3.04 14.56 0.94
CA VAL A 59 3.58 13.75 2.04
C VAL A 59 5.09 13.51 1.90
N LEU A 60 5.57 13.20 0.69
CA LEU A 60 6.99 13.01 0.42
C LEU A 60 7.82 14.27 0.69
N ASP A 61 7.26 15.44 0.45
CA ASP A 61 7.92 16.74 0.65
C ASP A 61 7.70 17.28 2.07
N GLY A 62 6.89 16.60 2.89
CA GLY A 62 6.61 16.97 4.28
C GLY A 62 5.66 18.16 4.42
N GLU A 63 4.84 18.42 3.41
CA GLU A 63 3.83 19.46 3.43
C GLU A 63 2.66 19.10 4.36
N VAL A 64 2.19 20.11 5.08
CA VAL A 64 1.09 20.00 6.04
C VAL A 64 -0.19 20.51 5.39
N SER A 65 -1.24 19.70 5.36
CA SER A 65 -2.56 20.11 4.86
C SER A 65 -3.14 21.25 5.68
N ARG A 66 -3.72 22.24 4.99
CA ARG A 66 -4.39 23.42 5.59
C ARG A 66 -5.90 23.44 5.40
N VAL A 67 -6.44 22.51 4.61
CA VAL A 67 -7.87 22.42 4.29
C VAL A 67 -8.31 20.96 4.39
N ALA A 68 -9.55 20.76 4.81
CA ALA A 68 -10.08 19.44 5.14
C ALA A 68 -9.94 18.42 4.01
N THR A 69 -10.23 18.80 2.77
CA THR A 69 -10.12 17.89 1.62
C THR A 69 -8.70 17.36 1.42
N TRP A 70 -7.68 18.20 1.58
CA TRP A 70 -6.28 17.74 1.47
C TRP A 70 -5.84 16.96 2.70
N ALA A 71 -6.40 17.28 3.87
CA ALA A 71 -6.17 16.51 5.10
C ALA A 71 -6.69 15.07 5.00
N ASP A 72 -7.83 14.83 4.33
CA ASP A 72 -8.33 13.47 4.05
C ASP A 72 -7.36 12.69 3.16
N HIS A 73 -6.80 13.35 2.15
CA HIS A 73 -5.80 12.74 1.27
C HIS A 73 -4.50 12.43 2.01
N GLU A 74 -4.04 13.34 2.88
CA GLU A 74 -2.87 13.15 3.73
C GLU A 74 -3.08 11.99 4.72
N ASP A 75 -4.22 11.94 5.42
CA ASP A 75 -4.63 10.84 6.31
C ASP A 75 -4.57 9.50 5.58
N ALA A 76 -5.15 9.44 4.37
CA ALA A 76 -5.20 8.21 3.60
C ALA A 76 -3.80 7.75 3.14
N VAL A 77 -2.90 8.65 2.74
CA VAL A 77 -1.50 8.29 2.40
C VAL A 77 -0.78 7.75 3.64
N LEU A 78 -0.88 8.44 4.78
CA LEU A 78 -0.25 8.02 6.03
C LEU A 78 -0.81 6.68 6.53
N ARG A 79 -2.12 6.44 6.39
CA ARG A 79 -2.75 5.15 6.71
C ARG A 79 -2.37 4.04 5.73
N ALA A 80 -2.01 4.36 4.49
CA ALA A 80 -1.46 3.35 3.58
C ALA A 80 -0.10 2.83 4.07
N LEU A 81 0.70 3.67 4.73
CA LEU A 81 1.96 3.27 5.32
C LEU A 81 1.77 2.29 6.49
N LEU A 82 0.67 2.39 7.25
CA LEU A 82 0.43 1.54 8.43
C LEU A 82 0.37 0.03 8.13
N HIS A 83 0.18 -0.37 6.86
CA HIS A 83 0.35 -1.78 6.44
C HIS A 83 1.76 -2.31 6.69
N PHE A 84 2.75 -1.42 6.70
CA PHE A 84 4.17 -1.72 6.88
C PHE A 84 4.69 -1.26 8.24
N ARG A 85 3.82 -1.07 9.24
CA ARG A 85 4.19 -0.52 10.56
C ARG A 85 5.37 -1.26 11.22
N GLY A 86 5.44 -2.57 11.06
CA GLY A 86 6.53 -3.41 11.58
C GLY A 86 7.87 -3.18 10.87
N GLU A 87 7.86 -2.64 9.66
CA GLU A 87 9.05 -2.41 8.82
C GLU A 87 9.54 -0.95 8.88
N MET A 88 8.73 -0.04 9.41
CA MET A 88 9.14 1.35 9.62
C MET A 88 10.23 1.47 10.67
N SER A 89 11.17 2.39 10.44
CA SER A 89 12.03 2.96 11.46
C SER A 89 11.18 3.54 12.60
N GLU A 90 11.74 3.55 13.80
CA GLU A 90 11.07 4.11 14.97
C GLU A 90 10.70 5.59 14.75
N GLY A 91 11.62 6.36 14.15
CA GLY A 91 11.39 7.75 13.80
C GLY A 91 10.23 7.94 12.82
N LEU A 92 10.14 7.12 11.77
CA LEU A 92 9.01 7.20 10.83
C LEU A 92 7.70 6.80 11.50
N ARG A 93 7.70 5.73 12.31
CA ARG A 93 6.51 5.29 13.03
C ARG A 93 5.97 6.38 13.94
N GLN A 94 6.84 7.00 14.74
CA GLN A 94 6.45 8.11 15.61
C GLN A 94 5.94 9.31 14.81
N HIS A 95 6.60 9.64 13.70
CA HIS A 95 6.18 10.71 12.80
C HIS A 95 4.77 10.47 12.24
N VAL A 96 4.51 9.29 11.69
CA VAL A 96 3.21 8.90 11.11
C VAL A 96 2.11 8.93 12.19
N ASP A 97 2.35 8.34 13.35
CA ASP A 97 1.36 8.29 14.43
C ASP A 97 1.01 9.69 14.94
N THR A 98 2.04 10.51 15.19
CA THR A 98 1.85 11.89 15.65
C THR A 98 1.04 12.69 14.63
N ARG A 99 1.37 12.55 13.35
CA ARG A 99 0.71 13.30 12.28
C ARG A 99 -0.74 12.88 12.10
N LEU A 100 -1.04 11.59 12.16
CA LEU A 100 -2.42 11.08 12.12
C LEU A 100 -3.26 11.58 13.30
N ILE A 101 -2.69 11.67 14.50
CA ILE A 101 -3.38 12.25 15.67
C ILE A 101 -3.67 13.73 15.43
N GLN A 102 -2.70 14.49 14.92
CA GLN A 102 -2.86 15.93 14.62
C GLN A 102 -3.96 16.17 13.58
N LEU A 103 -3.94 15.44 12.46
CA LEU A 103 -4.95 15.58 11.40
C LEU A 103 -6.36 15.34 11.93
N ARG A 104 -6.54 14.31 12.76
CA ARG A 104 -7.85 14.01 13.38
C ARG A 104 -8.30 15.10 14.34
N ALA A 105 -7.40 15.65 15.14
CA ALA A 105 -7.71 16.73 16.07
C ALA A 105 -8.07 18.03 15.34
N GLU A 106 -7.29 18.39 14.31
CA GLU A 106 -7.42 19.65 13.58
C GLU A 106 -8.65 19.67 12.66
N PHE A 107 -8.87 18.59 11.91
CA PHE A 107 -9.94 18.51 10.90
C PHE A 107 -11.15 17.69 11.35
N LYS A 108 -11.18 17.25 12.62
CA LYS A 108 -12.27 16.43 13.21
C LYS A 108 -12.56 15.16 12.38
N LEU A 109 -11.50 14.54 11.84
CA LEU A 109 -11.64 13.35 11.02
C LEU A 109 -12.15 12.18 11.88
N THR A 110 -13.24 11.55 11.44
CA THR A 110 -13.84 10.38 12.11
C THR A 110 -13.18 9.06 11.70
N THR A 111 -12.25 9.09 10.75
CA THR A 111 -11.47 7.93 10.32
C THR A 111 -10.65 7.37 11.48
N LYS A 112 -10.58 6.04 11.58
CA LYS A 112 -9.72 5.36 12.56
C LYS A 112 -8.27 5.34 12.09
N VAL A 113 -7.32 5.36 13.03
CA VAL A 113 -5.89 5.12 12.78
C VAL A 113 -5.69 3.63 12.55
N GLU A 114 -6.17 3.16 11.42
CA GLU A 114 -6.08 1.78 10.95
C GLU A 114 -5.54 1.77 9.52
N PRO A 115 -4.85 0.69 9.10
CA PRO A 115 -4.35 0.56 7.74
C PRO A 115 -5.44 0.83 6.70
N LEU A 116 -5.09 1.61 5.68
CA LEU A 116 -6.04 2.02 4.65
C LEU A 116 -6.58 0.78 3.93
N ARG A 117 -7.90 0.57 3.99
CA ARG A 117 -8.57 -0.46 3.19
C ARG A 117 -8.92 0.13 1.83
N CYS A 118 -8.07 -0.12 0.84
CA CYS A 118 -8.32 0.31 -0.52
C CYS A 118 -9.18 -0.76 -1.24
N PRO A 119 -10.29 -0.40 -1.90
CA PRO A 119 -11.07 -1.35 -2.69
C PRO A 119 -10.26 -1.90 -3.88
N TYR A 120 -9.31 -1.10 -4.40
CA TYR A 120 -8.24 -1.56 -5.27
C TYR A 120 -7.11 -2.14 -4.42
N GLY A 121 -7.10 -3.45 -4.20
CA GLY A 121 -5.98 -4.10 -3.50
C GLY A 121 -6.27 -5.42 -2.78
N PHE A 122 -7.53 -5.79 -2.54
CA PHE A 122 -7.85 -7.14 -2.01
C PHE A 122 -7.93 -8.22 -3.09
N ALA A 123 -7.71 -7.89 -4.36
CA ALA A 123 -7.70 -8.86 -5.46
C ALA A 123 -6.30 -9.38 -5.82
N ASN A 124 -5.23 -8.89 -5.17
CA ASN A 124 -3.86 -9.31 -5.52
C ASN A 124 -2.92 -9.52 -4.31
N GLN A 125 -3.46 -9.79 -3.12
CA GLN A 125 -2.81 -10.79 -2.28
C GLN A 125 -3.33 -12.11 -2.79
N SER A 126 -2.51 -12.81 -3.57
CA SER A 126 -2.66 -14.21 -3.96
C SER A 126 -4.12 -14.68 -3.93
N LYS A 127 -4.80 -14.76 -5.09
CA LYS A 127 -5.51 -16.03 -5.29
C LYS A 127 -4.42 -17.07 -4.99
N PRO A 128 -4.52 -17.93 -3.95
CA PRO A 128 -3.68 -19.11 -3.99
C PRO A 128 -3.97 -19.67 -5.38
N ALA A 129 -2.93 -19.77 -6.22
CA ALA A 129 -3.02 -20.60 -7.42
C ALA A 129 -3.78 -21.84 -6.94
N PRO A 130 -4.91 -22.23 -7.57
CA PRO A 130 -5.76 -23.29 -7.03
C PRO A 130 -4.80 -24.38 -6.65
N SER A 131 -4.67 -24.60 -5.32
CA SER A 131 -3.59 -25.39 -4.78
C SER A 131 -3.61 -26.62 -5.65
N ARG A 132 -2.55 -26.85 -6.45
CA ARG A 132 -2.42 -28.14 -7.12
C ARG A 132 -2.58 -29.04 -5.93
N LYS A 133 -3.73 -29.73 -5.85
CA LYS A 133 -3.93 -30.74 -4.83
C LYS A 133 -2.64 -31.52 -4.98
N CYS A 134 -1.79 -31.52 -3.94
CA CYS A 134 -0.78 -32.54 -3.86
C CYS A 134 -1.63 -33.79 -3.92
N GLU A 135 -1.73 -34.37 -5.13
CA GLU A 135 -2.33 -35.68 -5.28
C GLU A 135 -1.54 -36.51 -4.27
N PRO A 136 -2.22 -37.15 -3.31
CA PRO A 136 -1.52 -38.03 -2.39
C PRO A 136 -0.72 -38.98 -3.27
N GLU A 137 0.59 -39.09 -3.01
CA GLU A 137 1.42 -40.02 -3.78
C GLU A 137 0.71 -41.38 -3.79
N PRO A 138 0.55 -42.02 -4.96
CA PRO A 138 -0.17 -43.27 -5.03
C PRO A 138 0.51 -44.28 -4.10
N ALA A 139 -0.25 -44.74 -3.10
CA ALA A 139 0.23 -45.74 -2.17
C ALA A 139 0.67 -46.99 -2.94
N CYS A 140 1.78 -47.61 -2.52
CA CYS A 140 2.26 -48.82 -3.15
C CYS A 140 1.16 -49.89 -3.11
N THR A 141 0.86 -50.52 -4.25
CA THR A 141 -0.23 -51.50 -4.37
C THR A 141 0.02 -52.80 -3.60
N GLN A 142 1.24 -53.01 -3.10
CA GLN A 142 1.60 -54.18 -2.30
C GLN A 142 1.44 -53.96 -0.78
N CYS A 143 1.83 -52.82 -0.23
CA CYS A 143 1.81 -52.57 1.22
C CYS A 143 0.85 -51.46 1.66
N GLY A 144 0.31 -50.67 0.74
CA GLY A 144 -0.64 -49.60 1.05
C GLY A 144 -0.02 -48.35 1.69
N LEU A 145 1.32 -48.22 1.73
CA LEU A 145 2.03 -47.04 2.26
C LEU A 145 2.71 -46.24 1.13
N ALA A 146 2.93 -44.95 1.35
CA ALA A 146 3.63 -44.07 0.41
C ALA A 146 5.15 -44.11 0.65
N HIS A 147 5.92 -44.59 -0.33
CA HIS A 147 7.39 -44.63 -0.29
C HIS A 147 8.00 -44.56 -1.69
N ALA A 148 9.15 -43.90 -1.82
CA ALA A 148 9.87 -43.69 -3.09
C ALA A 148 10.98 -44.75 -3.33
N GLY A 149 10.67 -46.04 -3.16
CA GLY A 149 11.67 -47.12 -3.23
C GLY A 149 11.13 -48.53 -3.04
N GLU A 150 12.03 -49.51 -2.91
CA GLU A 150 11.69 -50.93 -2.76
C GLU A 150 10.86 -51.22 -1.51
N CYS A 151 9.85 -52.08 -1.67
CA CYS A 151 8.93 -52.48 -0.62
C CYS A 151 9.54 -53.62 0.20
N TRP A 152 9.82 -53.38 1.49
CA TRP A 152 10.29 -54.40 2.43
C TRP A 152 9.15 -54.87 3.34
#